data_AF-A0A2V9N2J3-F1
#
_entry.id   AF-A0A2V9N2J3-F1
#
_cell.length_a   1.000
_cell.length_b   1.000
_cell.length_c   1.000
_cell.angle_alpha   90.00
_cell.angle_beta   90.00
_cell.angle_gamma   90.00
#
_symmetry.space_group_name_H-M   'P 1'
#
loop_
_entity.id
_entity.type
_entity.pdbx_description
1 polymer ?
#
loop_
_entity_poly.entity_id
_entity_poly.type
_entity_poly.pdbx_seq_one_letter_code
_entity_poly.pdbx_strand_id
1 'polypeptide(L)' 'KAAKVCGAGGGGCVIFLVEKGSASRVATAIGDAGARVLPLQVARDGLRLPPI' A
#
# COMPACT_ATOMS: atom_id res chain seq x y z
N LYS A 1 3.06 6.61 13.18
CA LYS A 1 2.31 5.50 12.54
C LYS A 1 0.99 6.07 12.05
N ALA A 2 0.52 5.70 10.87
CA ALA A 2 -0.72 6.24 10.29
C ALA A 2 -1.31 5.27 9.26
N ALA A 3 -2.60 5.41 8.96
CA ALA A 3 -3.25 4.71 7.86
C ALA A 3 -4.25 5.62 7.18
N LYS A 4 -4.47 5.45 5.88
CA LYS A 4 -5.48 6.20 5.13
C LYS A 4 -6.05 5.38 3.97
N VAL A 5 -7.37 5.40 3.84
CA VAL A 5 -8.04 4.93 2.62
C VAL A 5 -7.58 5.80 1.46
N CYS A 6 -7.17 5.15 0.38
CA CYS A 6 -6.70 5.80 -0.84
C CYS A 6 -7.85 6.54 -1.54
N GLY A 7 -7.52 7.62 -2.27
CA GLY A 7 -8.49 8.39 -3.03
C GLY A 7 -9.52 9.11 -2.16
N ALA A 8 -10.78 9.11 -2.60
CA ALA A 8 -11.89 9.83 -1.97
C ALA A 8 -12.36 9.21 -0.63
N GLY A 9 -12.15 7.91 -0.44
CA GLY A 9 -12.65 7.15 0.72
C GLY A 9 -13.92 6.35 0.42
N GLY A 10 -14.37 5.56 1.41
CA GLY A 10 -15.56 4.70 1.29
C GLY A 10 -15.29 3.24 0.90
N GLY A 11 -14.06 2.90 0.51
CA GLY A 11 -13.65 1.53 0.21
C GLY A 11 -12.37 1.45 -0.62
N GLY A 12 -12.03 0.24 -1.06
CA GLY A 12 -10.89 -0.02 -1.95
C GLY A 12 -9.55 -0.20 -1.21
N CYS A 13 -8.53 0.52 -1.66
CA CYS A 13 -7.17 0.38 -1.14
C CYS A 13 -6.94 1.25 0.11
N VAL A 14 -6.08 0.79 1.02
CA VAL A 14 -5.63 1.52 2.20
C VAL A 14 -4.11 1.43 2.28
N ILE A 15 -3.45 2.56 2.52
CA ILE A 15 -2.00 2.59 2.76
C ILE A 15 -1.70 2.74 4.25
N PHE A 16 -0.72 1.99 4.73
CA PHE A 16 -0.28 1.99 6.13
C PHE A 16 1.18 2.43 6.24
N LEU A 17 1.44 3.48 7.02
CA LEU A 17 2.78 3.87 7.46
C LEU A 17 3.09 3.22 8.80
N VAL A 18 3.93 2.19 8.76
CA VAL A 18 4.26 1.33 9.89
C VAL A 18 5.68 1.61 10.40
N GLU A 19 6.00 1.07 11.57
CA GLU A 19 7.36 1.15 12.11
C GLU A 19 8.30 0.19 11.35
N LYS A 20 9.58 0.56 11.27
CA LYS A 20 10.60 -0.25 10.59
C LYS A 20 10.64 -1.67 11.20
N GLY A 21 10.67 -2.69 10.34
CA GLY A 21 10.65 -4.09 10.75
C GLY A 21 9.26 -4.65 11.09
N SER A 22 8.23 -3.81 11.25
CA SER A 22 6.88 -4.28 11.62
C SER A 22 5.99 -4.65 10.42
N ALA A 23 6.44 -4.38 9.19
CA ALA A 23 5.63 -4.52 7.98
C ALA A 23 5.03 -5.92 7.79
N SER A 24 5.82 -6.98 8.00
CA SER A 24 5.33 -8.36 7.87
C SER A 24 4.19 -8.67 8.85
N ARG A 25 4.38 -8.34 10.13
CA ARG A 25 3.35 -8.55 11.17
C ARG A 25 2.06 -7.78 10.87
N VAL A 26 2.18 -6.54 10.42
CA VAL A 26 1.00 -5.73 10.06
C VAL A 26 0.30 -6.29 8.82
N ALA A 27 1.06 -6.73 7.81
CA ALA A 27 0.52 -7.37 6.62
C ALA A 27 -0.25 -8.66 6.96
N THR A 28 0.28 -9.52 7.82
CA THR A 28 -0.43 -10.72 8.30
C THR A 28 -1.75 -10.36 8.98
N ALA A 29 -1.73 -9.43 9.94
CA ALA A 29 -2.95 -9.01 10.64
C ALA A 29 -4.03 -8.43 9.69
N ILE A 30 -3.61 -7.67 8.66
CA ILE A 30 -4.52 -7.14 7.63
C ILE A 30 -5.09 -8.28 6.75
N GLY A 31 -4.26 -9.27 6.40
CA GLY A 31 -4.67 -10.45 5.66
C GLY A 31 -5.67 -11.31 6.42
N ASP A 32 -5.40 -11.56 7.70
CA ASP A 32 -6.27 -12.33 8.61
C ASP A 32 -7.63 -11.65 8.80
N ALA A 33 -7.67 -10.31 8.74
CA ALA A 33 -8.89 -9.52 8.76
C ALA A 33 -9.69 -9.56 7.42
N GLY A 34 -9.23 -10.33 6.43
CA GLY A 34 -9.90 -10.56 5.16
C GLY A 34 -9.50 -9.62 4.03
N ALA A 35 -8.50 -8.75 4.23
CA ALA A 35 -8.00 -7.87 3.17
C ALA A 35 -6.97 -8.58 2.29
N ARG A 36 -6.85 -8.12 1.03
CA ARG A 36 -5.77 -8.58 0.14
C ARG A 36 -4.54 -7.70 0.31
N VAL A 37 -3.45 -8.29 0.83
CA VAL A 37 -2.15 -7.62 0.91
C VAL A 37 -1.55 -7.50 -0.50
N LEU A 38 -1.18 -6.28 -0.90
CA LEU A 38 -0.53 -6.01 -2.18
C LEU A 38 0.98 -5.76 -2.00
N PRO A 39 1.85 -6.26 -2.91
CA PRO A 39 3.24 -5.86 -2.93
C PRO A 39 3.32 -4.38 -3.32
N LEU A 40 3.68 -3.53 -2.34
CA LEU A 40 3.79 -2.09 -2.53
C LEU A 40 5.24 -1.71 -2.87
N GLN A 41 5.42 -0.97 -3.96
CA GLN A 41 6.66 -0.28 -4.30
C GLN A 41 6.31 1.16 -4.71
N VAL A 42 7.11 2.12 -4.24
CA VAL A 42 6.94 3.51 -4.65
C VAL A 42 7.61 3.68 -6.02
N ALA A 43 6.80 3.93 -7.05
CA ALA A 43 7.30 4.35 -8.34
C ALA A 43 7.94 5.73 -8.21
N ARG A 44 9.23 5.86 -8.54
CA ARG A 44 9.97 7.13 -8.48
C ARG A 44 9.90 7.92 -9.78
N ASP A 45 9.49 7.24 -10.85
CA ASP A 45 9.38 7.79 -12.19
C ASP A 45 7.93 7.79 -12.63
N GLY A 46 7.54 8.84 -13.36
CA GLY A 46 6.26 8.90 -14.06
C GLY A 46 6.27 8.11 -15.36
N LEU A 47 5.24 8.32 -16.19
CA LEU A 47 5.14 7.75 -17.53
C LEU A 47 6.34 8.20 -18.39
N ARG A 48 7.00 7.25 -19.06
CA ARG A 48 8.03 7.50 -20.07
C ARG A 48 7.55 6.98 -21.42
N LEU A 49 7.77 7.75 -22.48
CA LEU A 49 7.47 7.32 -23.84
C LEU A 49 8.73 6.71 -24.48
N PRO A 50 8.59 5.61 -25.24
CA PRO A 50 9.71 5.08 -26.01
C PRO A 50 10.14 6.07 -27.10
N PRO A 51 11.41 6.05 -27.54
CA PRO A 51 11.84 6.83 -28.70
C PRO A 51 11.04 6.41 -29.94
N ILE A 52 10.76 7.40 -30.80
CA ILE A 52 10.08 7.24 -32.09
C ILE A 52 11.12 6.83 -33.13
#